data_AF-A0A9E5NEH0-F1
#
_entry.id   AF-A0A9E5NEH0-F1
#
_cell.length_a   1.000
_cell.length_b   1.000
_cell.length_c   1.000
_cell.angle_alpha   90.00
_cell.angle_beta   90.00
_cell.angle_gamma   90.00
#
_symmetry.space_group_name_H-M   'P 1'
#
loop_
_entity.id
_entity.type
_entity.pdbx_description
1 polymer ?
#
loop_
_entity_poly.entity_id
_entity_poly.type
_entity_poly.pdbx_seq_one_letter_code
_entity_poly.pdbx_strand_id
1 'polypeptide(L)' 'RSPRHPYTQLLLQSVPKLRSVEKPTSISGIPPDLIEPPSGCRFHPRCPYAFEKCPQDPPYFENGSKATCWLLEEGEAS' A
#
# COMPACT_ATOMS: atom_id res chain seq x y z
N ARG A 1 0.43 -12.52 -11.57
CA ARG A 1 1.32 -11.44 -11.08
C ARG A 1 0.87 -11.08 -9.69
N SER A 2 1.69 -11.30 -8.67
CA SER A 2 1.38 -10.93 -7.28
C SER A 2 1.80 -9.47 -7.05
N PRO A 3 0.88 -8.56 -6.69
CA PRO A 3 1.23 -7.18 -6.45
C PRO A 3 2.10 -7.08 -5.19
N ARG A 4 3.25 -6.42 -5.30
CA ARG A 4 4.15 -6.19 -4.16
C ARG A 4 3.87 -4.91 -3.37
N HIS A 5 3.00 -4.06 -3.89
CA HIS A 5 2.62 -2.85 -3.18
C HIS A 5 1.46 -3.17 -2.21
N PRO A 6 1.59 -2.87 -0.90
CA PRO A 6 0.55 -3.16 0.10
C PRO A 6 -0.80 -2.54 -0.25
N TYR A 7 -0.80 -1.31 -0.77
CA TYR A 7 -2.02 -0.67 -1.30
C TYR A 7 -2.78 -1.55 -2.30
N THR A 8 -2.08 -2.15 -3.26
CA THR A 8 -2.71 -2.99 -4.28
C THR A 8 -3.20 -4.31 -3.70
N GLN A 9 -2.47 -4.90 -2.75
CA GLN A 9 -2.92 -6.10 -2.03
C GLN A 9 -4.20 -5.80 -1.22
N LEU A 10 -4.19 -4.72 -0.46
CA LEU A 10 -5.33 -4.27 0.35
C LEU A 10 -6.53 -3.88 -0.51
N LEU A 11 -6.31 -3.26 -1.66
CA LEU A 11 -7.36 -2.95 -2.61
C LEU A 11 -8.03 -4.23 -3.11
N LEU A 12 -7.25 -5.25 -3.51
CA LEU A 12 -7.78 -6.55 -3.92
C LEU A 12 -8.54 -7.26 -2.78
N GLN A 13 -8.07 -7.13 -1.53
CA GLN A 13 -8.77 -7.67 -0.36
C GLN A 13 -10.04 -6.89 0.02
N SER A 14 -10.12 -5.62 -0.34
CA SER A 14 -11.27 -4.75 -0.09
C SER A 14 -12.39 -4.95 -1.11
N VAL A 15 -12.12 -5.58 -2.25
CA VAL A 15 -13.14 -5.88 -3.26
C VAL A 15 -14.01 -7.05 -2.75
N PRO A 16 -15.30 -6.81 -2.44
CA PRO A 16 -16.18 -7.88 -1.99
C PRO A 16 -16.39 -8.87 -3.13
N LYS A 17 -16.13 -10.15 -2.89
CA LYS A 17 -16.43 -11.20 -3.85
C LYS A 17 -17.91 -11.55 -3.75
N LEU A 18 -18.62 -11.48 -4.89
CA LEU A 18 -20.06 -11.73 -5.02
C LEU A 18 -20.55 -13.11 -4.50
N ARG A 19 -19.62 -14.04 -4.23
CA ARG A 19 -19.89 -15.42 -3.77
C ARG A 19 -19.13 -15.83 -2.50
N SER A 20 -18.37 -14.94 -1.86
CA SER A 20 -17.69 -15.26 -0.59
C SER A 20 -18.48 -14.70 0.60
N VAL A 21 -18.62 -15.50 1.66
CA VAL A 21 -19.13 -15.08 2.98
C VAL A 21 -18.04 -14.34 3.80
N GLU A 22 -16.84 -14.25 3.25
CA GLU A 22 -15.67 -13.64 3.85
C GLU A 22 -15.87 -12.12 3.95
N LYS A 23 -15.81 -11.57 5.16
CA LYS A 23 -15.88 -10.12 5.37
C LYS A 23 -14.68 -9.48 4.66
N PRO A 24 -14.88 -8.50 3.76
CA PRO A 24 -13.79 -7.82 3.11
C PRO A 24 -12.89 -7.17 4.15
N THR A 25 -11.58 -7.32 4.01
CA THR A 25 -10.62 -6.65 4.88
C THR A 25 -10.79 -5.16 4.68
N SER A 26 -11.30 -4.47 5.69
CA SER A 26 -11.45 -3.02 5.63
C SER A 26 -10.05 -2.42 5.71
N ILE A 27 -9.69 -1.58 4.75
CA ILE A 27 -8.47 -0.78 4.86
C ILE A 27 -8.70 0.19 6.02
N SER A 28 -8.16 -0.13 7.21
CA SER A 28 -8.25 0.76 8.36
C SER A 28 -7.64 2.13 8.04
N GLY A 29 -8.29 3.18 8.52
CA GLY A 29 -7.88 4.57 8.31
C GLY A 29 -8.82 5.37 7.43
N ILE A 30 -8.75 6.69 7.59
CA ILE A 30 -9.50 7.68 6.80
C ILE A 30 -8.68 7.96 5.53
N PRO A 31 -9.28 8.07 4.33
CA PRO A 31 -8.55 8.54 3.15
C PRO A 31 -7.79 9.84 3.49
N PRO A 32 -6.51 9.95 3.09
CA PRO A 32 -5.75 11.17 3.36
C PRO A 32 -6.47 12.35 2.74
N ASP A 33 -6.40 13.49 3.42
CA ASP A 33 -6.95 14.73 2.91
C ASP A 33 -6.36 15.02 1.53
N LEU A 34 -7.23 15.23 0.54
CA LEU A 34 -6.79 15.53 -0.83
C LEU A 34 -6.25 16.96 -0.94
N ILE A 35 -6.57 17.80 0.04
CA ILE A 35 -6.18 19.21 0.14
C ILE A 35 -4.75 19.32 0.66
N GLU A 36 -4.38 18.51 1.65
CA GLU A 36 -3.04 18.46 2.24
C GLU A 36 -2.46 17.04 2.10
N PRO A 37 -2.00 16.66 0.89
CA PRO A 37 -1.44 15.34 0.69
C PRO A 37 -0.17 15.18 1.56
N PRO A 38 -0.01 14.04 2.23
CA PRO A 38 1.22 13.75 2.96
C PRO A 38 2.41 13.69 1.99
N SER A 39 3.58 14.11 2.47
CA SER A 39 4.83 14.08 1.71
C SER A 39 5.29 12.65 1.41
N GLY A 40 5.98 12.46 0.29
CA GLY A 40 6.51 11.16 -0.12
C GLY A 40 5.40 10.16 -0.49
N CYS A 41 5.33 9.03 0.22
CA CYS A 41 4.34 8.00 -0.06
C CYS A 41 2.94 8.40 0.44
N ARG A 42 2.04 8.79 -0.47
CA ARG A 42 0.65 9.19 -0.14
C ARG A 42 -0.15 8.16 0.67
N PHE A 43 0.26 6.90 0.62
CA PHE A 43 -0.38 5.80 1.34
C PHE A 43 0.26 5.53 2.72
N HIS A 44 1.38 6.16 3.08
CA HIS A 44 2.04 5.93 4.35
C HIS A 44 1.15 6.10 5.60
N PRO A 45 0.19 7.05 5.70
CA PRO A 45 -0.64 7.14 6.91
C PRO A 45 -1.65 5.99 7.05
N ARG A 46 -1.86 5.21 5.98
CA ARG A 46 -2.77 4.04 5.95
C ARG A 46 -2.05 2.72 5.72
N CYS A 47 -0.75 2.76 5.48
CA CYS A 47 0.02 1.56 5.22
C CYS A 47 0.28 0.87 6.57
N PRO A 48 -0.13 -0.40 6.78
CA PRO A 48 0.15 -1.12 8.01
C PRO A 48 1.66 -1.40 8.19
N TYR A 49 2.42 -1.29 7.11
CA TYR A 49 3.87 -1.43 7.06
C TYR A 49 4.57 -0.07 6.93
N ALA A 50 3.94 1.04 7.33
CA ALA A 50 4.56 2.36 7.30
C ALA A 50 5.68 2.48 8.35
N PHE A 51 6.77 3.13 7.96
CA PHE A 51 7.92 3.41 8.83
C PHE A 51 8.52 4.78 8.51
N GLU A 52 9.58 5.15 9.22
CA GLU A 52 10.20 6.48 9.21
C GLU A 52 10.60 7.01 7.82
N LYS A 53 10.93 6.14 6.86
CA LYS A 53 11.28 6.56 5.49
C LYS A 53 10.06 6.83 4.62
N CYS A 54 8.88 6.32 4.94
CA CYS A 54 7.68 6.47 4.12
C CYS A 54 7.20 7.92 3.87
N PRO A 55 7.36 8.90 4.78
CA PRO A 55 7.10 10.31 4.47
C PRO A 55 8.11 10.96 3.50
N GLN A 56 9.17 10.25 3.10
CA GLN A 56 10.11 10.66 2.05
C GLN A 56 9.72 10.04 0.70
N ASP A 57 10.12 10.70 -0.39
CA ASP A 57 9.79 10.25 -1.75
C ASP A 57 10.55 8.96 -2.10
N PRO A 58 9.87 7.80 -2.24
CA PRO A 58 10.52 6.55 -2.56
C PRO A 58 11.02 6.54 -4.01
N PRO A 59 12.21 6.00 -4.27
CA PRO A 59 12.64 5.75 -5.64
C PRO A 59 11.74 4.71 -6.30
N TYR A 60 11.82 4.66 -7.62
CA TYR A 60 11.06 3.69 -8.40
C TYR A 60 11.75 2.32 -8.36
N PHE A 61 11.06 1.30 -7.84
CA PHE A 61 11.58 -0.06 -7.77
C PHE A 61 10.96 -0.94 -8.86
N GLU A 62 11.80 -1.75 -9.50
CA GLU A 62 11.40 -2.73 -10.51
C GLU A 62 11.88 -4.13 -10.12
N ASN A 63 11.16 -4.76 -9.18
CA ASN A 63 11.45 -6.13 -8.72
C ASN A 63 10.31 -7.09 -9.11
N GLY A 64 10.17 -7.31 -10.43
CA GLY A 64 9.10 -8.12 -11.06
C GLY A 64 7.74 -7.41 -11.19
N SER A 65 7.53 -6.31 -10.46
CA SER A 65 6.41 -5.38 -10.64
C SER A 65 6.89 -3.96 -10.34
N LYS A 66 6.33 -3.01 -11.09
CA LYS A 66 6.65 -1.58 -11.02
C LYS A 66 5.91 -0.93 -9.86
N ALA A 67 6.63 -0.44 -8.85
CA ALA A 67 6.04 0.20 -7.67
C ALA A 67 7.00 1.17 -6.97
N THR A 68 6.44 2.22 -6.37
CA THR A 68 7.15 3.23 -5.58
C THR A 68 6.90 2.98 -4.09
N CYS A 69 7.69 2.08 -3.49
CA CYS A 69 7.52 1.66 -2.10
C CYS A 69 8.86 1.29 -1.46
N TRP A 70 9.17 1.90 -0.31
CA TRP A 70 10.40 1.64 0.44
C TRP A 70 10.52 0.20 0.94
N LEU A 71 9.42 -0.55 1.09
CA LEU A 71 9.47 -1.99 1.44
C LEU A 71 10.18 -2.83 0.38
N LEU A 72 10.30 -2.33 -0.84
CA LEU A 72 11.00 -3.03 -1.92
C LEU A 72 12.52 -2.88 -1.83
N GLU A 73 13.00 -1.93 -1.02
CA GLU A 73 14.43 -1.73 -0.74
C GLU A 73 14.98 -2.89 0.10
N GLU A 74 14.25 -3.34 1.12
CA GLU A 74 14.71 -4.39 2.05
C GLU A 74 14.46 -5.82 1.56
N GLY A 75 13.88 -6.01 0.36
CA GLY A 75 13.66 -7.33 -0.22
C GLY A 75 12.60 -8.20 0.50
N GLU A 76 12.15 -7.81 1.69
CA GLU A 76 11.17 -8.53 2.50
C GLU A 76 9.75 -7.97 2.31
N ALA A 77 9.16 -8.31 1.17
CA ALA A 77 7.70 -8.45 1.10
C ALA A 77 7.38 -9.94 1.34
N SER A 78 7.51 -10.39 2.59
CA SER A 78 7.11 -11.72 3.04
C SER A 78 5.68 -11.74 3.55
#